data_AF-A0A1G0R2H6-F1
#
_entry.id   AF-A0A1G0R2H6-F1
#
_cell.length_a   1.000
_cell.length_b   1.000
_cell.length_c   1.000
_cell.angle_alpha   90.00
_cell.angle_beta   90.00
_cell.angle_gamma   90.00
#
_symmetry.space_group_name_H-M   'P 1'
#
loop_
_entity.id
_entity.type
_entity.pdbx_description
1 polymer ?
#
loop_
_entity_poly.entity_id
_entity_poly.type
_entity_poly.pdbx_seq_one_letter_code
_entity_poly.pdbx_strand_id
1 'polypeptide(L)' 'MAKKKERTFEDSLKRLQEISELLESEDIDLEKSIKLYEEGIVLSKQCFEWLKKAELKVTELKNQLNSTFKSMEESE' A
#
# COMPACT_ATOMS: atom_id res chain seq x y z
N MET A 1 16.65 15.74 17.22
CA MET A 1 15.58 14.73 17.36
C MET A 1 15.31 14.15 15.99
N ALA A 2 15.60 12.86 15.77
CA ALA A 2 15.50 12.23 14.45
C ALA A 2 14.03 12.08 14.06
N LYS A 3 13.61 12.74 12.98
CA LYS A 3 12.26 12.65 12.41
C LYS A 3 12.10 11.21 11.91
N LYS A 4 11.24 10.42 12.59
CA LYS A 4 10.91 9.05 12.22
C LYS A 4 10.42 9.09 10.77
N LYS A 5 11.21 8.56 9.83
CA LYS A 5 10.88 8.54 8.41
C LYS A 5 9.68 7.60 8.27
N GLU A 6 8.49 8.16 7.99
CA GLU A 6 7.34 7.34 7.65
C GLU A 6 7.72 6.50 6.42
N ARG A 7 7.55 5.17 6.49
CA ARG A 7 7.81 4.29 5.35
C ARG A 7 6.83 4.64 4.24
N THR A 8 7.32 4.69 2.99
CA THR A 8 6.45 4.84 1.81
C THR A 8 5.76 3.52 1.46
N PHE A 9 4.84 3.55 0.49
CA PHE A 9 4.22 2.34 -0.06
C PHE A 9 5.28 1.37 -0.59
N GLU A 10 6.21 1.88 -1.38
CA GLU A 10 7.28 1.11 -2.02
C GLU A 10 8.22 0.51 -0.98
N ASP A 11 8.59 1.28 0.06
CA ASP A 11 9.43 0.79 1.15
C ASP A 11 8.74 -0.35 1.92
N SER A 12 7.45 -0.21 2.23
CA SER A 12 6.68 -1.24 2.93
C SER A 12 6.46 -2.49 2.08
N LEU A 13 6.20 -2.32 0.78
CA LEU A 13 6.06 -3.45 -0.15
C LEU A 13 7.38 -4.21 -0.30
N LYS A 14 8.49 -3.49 -0.43
CA LYS A 14 9.82 -4.11 -0.48
C LYS A 14 10.10 -4.89 0.81
N ARG A 15 9.77 -4.31 1.97
CA ARG A 15 9.94 -5.00 3.25
C ARG A 15 9.07 -6.26 3.35
N LEU A 16 7.84 -6.24 2.82
CA LEU A 16 7.00 -7.44 2.76
C LEU A 16 7.63 -8.56 1.93
N GLN A 17 8.25 -8.22 0.80
CA GLN A 17 8.97 -9.19 -0.04
C GLN A 17 10.15 -9.80 0.74
N GLU A 18 10.95 -8.96 1.40
CA GLU A 18 12.06 -9.42 2.26
C GLU A 18 11.56 -10.34 3.39
N ILE A 19 10.43 -10.01 4.02
CA ILE A 19 9.81 -10.84 5.06
C ILE A 19 9.40 -12.20 4.49
N SER A 20 8.81 -12.24 3.30
CA SER A 20 8.42 -13.50 2.63
C SER A 20 9.63 -14.39 2.39
N GLU A 21 10.71 -13.82 1.84
CA GLU A 21 11.97 -14.53 1.59
C GLU A 21 12.59 -15.07 2.90
N LEU A 22 12.55 -14.28 3.98
CA LEU A 22 13.05 -14.70 5.29
C LEU A 22 12.21 -15.81 5.92
N LEU A 23 10.89 -15.78 5.75
CA LEU A 23 9.99 -16.82 6.26
C LEU A 23 10.10 -18.15 5.49
N GLU A 24 10.56 -18.11 4.23
CA GLU A 24 10.83 -19.30 3.41
C GLU A 24 12.21 -19.92 3.70
N SER A 25 13.08 -19.24 4.46
CA SER A 25 14.40 -19.74 4.82
C SER A 25 14.32 -20.91 5.82
N GLU A 26 15.09 -21.96 5.58
CA GLU A 26 15.14 -23.16 6.44
C GLU A 26 15.79 -22.90 7.82
N ASP A 27 16.56 -21.82 7.96
CA ASP A 27 17.35 -21.49 9.17
C ASP A 27 16.65 -20.49 10.12
N ILE A 28 15.36 -20.20 9.90
CA ILE A 28 14.62 -19.25 10.72
C ILE A 28 14.13 -19.90 12.02
N ASP A 29 14.44 -19.27 13.16
CA ASP A 29 13.90 -19.72 14.45
C ASP A 29 12.43 -19.29 14.64
N LEU A 30 11.69 -20.05 15.45
CA LEU A 30 10.26 -19.85 15.70
C LEU A 30 9.90 -18.46 16.24
N GLU A 31 10.70 -17.91 17.16
CA GLU A 31 10.45 -16.58 17.72
C GLU A 31 10.64 -15.50 16.65
N LYS A 32 11.64 -15.66 15.78
CA LYS A 32 11.86 -14.75 14.63
C LYS A 32 10.74 -14.86 13.61
N SER A 33 10.27 -16.06 13.29
CA SER A 33 9.19 -16.24 12.31
C SER A 33 7.89 -15.61 12.79
N ILE A 34 7.56 -15.71 14.07
CA ILE A 34 6.40 -15.02 14.67
C ILE A 34 6.54 -13.50 14.54
N LYS A 35 7.70 -12.93 14.90
CA LYS A 35 7.94 -11.48 14.80
C LYS A 35 7.86 -10.97 13.36
N LEU A 36 8.42 -11.71 12.40
CA LEU A 36 8.37 -11.36 10.99
C LEU A 36 6.94 -11.45 10.45
N TYR A 37 6.17 -12.44 10.87
CA TYR A 37 4.76 -12.57 10.52
C TYR A 37 3.91 -11.42 11.06
N GLU A 38 4.12 -11.02 12.32
CA GLU A 38 3.48 -9.84 12.92
C GLU A 38 3.83 -8.55 12.16
N GLU A 39 5.11 -8.34 11.83
CA GLU A 39 5.54 -7.21 10.99
C GLU A 39 4.83 -7.24 9.63
N GLY A 40 4.76 -8.42 9.00
CA GLY A 40 4.11 -8.64 7.72
C GLY A 40 2.61 -8.29 7.74
N ILE A 41 1.88 -8.66 8.79
CA ILE A 41 0.46 -8.28 8.95
C ILE A 41 0.30 -6.76 9.01
N VAL A 42 1.15 -6.07 9.78
CA VAL A 42 1.06 -4.61 9.93
C VAL A 42 1.35 -3.92 8.62
N LEU A 43 2.41 -4.30 7.91
CA LEU A 43 2.77 -3.72 6.63
C LEU A 43 1.71 -4.00 5.56
N SER A 44 1.17 -5.21 5.53
CA SER A 44 0.11 -5.59 4.57
C SER A 44 -1.13 -4.72 4.73
N LYS A 45 -1.54 -4.46 5.98
CA LYS A 45 -2.66 -3.55 6.29
C LYS A 45 -2.37 -2.12 5.82
N GLN A 46 -1.15 -1.62 6.04
CA GLN A 46 -0.76 -0.28 5.59
C GLN A 46 -0.78 -0.15 4.07
N CYS A 47 -0.24 -1.16 3.35
CA CYS A 47 -0.29 -1.24 1.89
C CYS A 47 -1.72 -1.20 1.37
N PHE A 48 -2.62 -1.99 1.97
CA PHE A 48 -4.03 -2.00 1.60
C PHE A 48 -4.70 -0.63 1.76
N GLU A 49 -4.45 0.07 2.87
CA GLU A 49 -5.01 1.40 3.11
C GLU A 49 -4.50 2.44 2.10
N TRP A 50 -3.24 2.37 1.69
CA TRP A 50 -2.71 3.24 0.63
C TRP A 50 -3.38 2.95 -0.72
N LEU A 51 -3.53 1.68 -1.09
CA LEU A 51 -4.20 1.28 -2.33
C LEU A 51 -5.66 1.73 -2.35
N LYS A 52 -6.39 1.56 -1.24
CA LYS A 52 -7.77 2.03 -1.10
C LYS A 52 -7.90 3.54 -1.29
N LYS A 53 -6.99 4.32 -0.71
CA LYS A 53 -6.95 5.78 -0.90
C LYS A 53 -6.64 6.16 -2.35
N ALA A 54 -5.71 5.45 -2.99
CA ALA A 54 -5.38 5.68 -4.39
C ALA A 54 -6.59 5.36 -5.30
N GLU A 55 -7.27 4.24 -5.08
CA GLU A 55 -8.47 3.84 -5.81
C GLU A 55 -9.60 4.87 -5.68
N LEU A 56 -9.86 5.36 -4.47
CA LEU A 56 -10.86 6.41 -4.24
C LEU A 56 -10.52 7.68 -5.03
N LYS A 57 -9.26 8.11 -5.01
CA LYS A 57 -8.81 9.29 -5.74
C LYS A 57 -8.96 9.12 -7.25
N VAL A 58 -8.59 7.95 -7.79
CA VAL A 58 -8.76 7.65 -9.23
C VAL A 58 -10.24 7.66 -9.61
N THR A 59 -11.10 7.10 -8.76
CA THR A 59 -12.55 7.08 -8.99
C THR A 59 -13.15 8.49 -9.00
N GLU A 60 -12.73 9.34 -8.06
CA GLU A 60 -13.17 10.74 -8.01
C GLU A 60 -12.74 11.50 -9.27
N LEU A 61 -11.47 11.37 -9.68
CA LEU A 61 -10.95 12.01 -10.89
C LEU A 61 -11.69 11.54 -12.15
N LYS A 62 -12.02 10.24 -12.25
CA LYS A 62 -12.82 9.71 -13.35
C LYS A 62 -14.22 10.31 -13.40
N ASN A 63 -14.87 10.46 -12.25
CA ASN A 63 -16.20 11.06 -12.16
C ASN A 63 -16.17 12.56 -12.52
N GLN A 64 -15.16 13.30 -12.04
CA GLN A 64 -14.95 14.70 -12.41
C GLN A 64 -14.76 14.85 -13.91
N LEU A 65 -13.90 14.02 -14.50
CA LEU A 65 -13.64 14.03 -15.94
C LEU A 65 -14.91 13.76 -16.76
N ASN A 66 -15.71 12.76 -16.36
CA ASN A 66 -16.99 12.47 -17.01
C ASN A 66 -17.99 13.63 -16.89
N SER A 67 -18.04 14.30 -15.73
CA SER A 67 -18.88 15.50 -15.55
C SER A 67 -18.43 16.63 -16.47
N THR A 68 -17.12 16.84 -16.63
CA THR A 68 -16.58 17.86 -17.53
C THR A 68 -16.98 17.58 -18.97
N PHE A 69 -16.82 16.34 -19.46
CA PHE A 69 -17.23 16.00 -20.82
C PHE A 69 -18.72 16.19 -21.06
N LYS A 70 -19.58 15.79 -20.11
CA LYS A 70 -21.03 16.00 -20.23
C LYS A 70 -21.40 17.49 -20.35
N SER A 71 -20.74 18.36 -19.58
CA SER A 71 -21.00 19.80 -19.67
C SER A 71 -20.56 20.42 -21.00
N MET A 72 -19.59 19.80 -21.68
CA MET A 72 -19.11 20.26 -23.00
C MET A 72 -20.06 19.84 -24.12
N GLU A 73 -20.64 18.62 -24.05
CA GLU A 73 -21.61 18.12 -25.03
C GLU A 73 -22.98 18.83 -24.96
N GLU A 74 -23.40 19.28 -23.77
CA GLU A 74 -24.67 20.02 -23.60
C GLU A 74 -24.58 21.51 -24.02
N SER A 75 -23.38 21.98 -24.38
CA SER A 75 -23.11 23.37 -24.78
C SER A 75 -23.04 23.58 -26.31
N GLU A 76 -23.15 22.50 -27.09
CA GLU A 76 -23.27 22.50 -28.57
C GLU A 76 -24.72 22.29 -29.02
#